data_AF-A0A8J4W1U5-F1
#
_entry.id   AF-A0A8J4W1U5-F1
#
_cell.length_a   1.000
_cell.length_b   1.000
_cell.length_c   1.000
_cell.angle_alpha   90.00
_cell.angle_beta   90.00
_cell.angle_gamma   90.00
#
_symmetry.space_group_name_H-M   'P 1'
#
loop_
_entity.id
_entity.type
_entity.pdbx_description
1 polymer ?
#
loop_
_entity_poly.entity_id
_entity_poly.type
_entity_poly.pdbx_seq_one_letter_code
_entity_poly.pdbx_strand_id
1 'polypeptide(L)'
;MENGQQPLLSSAREEEHQQEQEHQLQSLPVAGHTSSALTFVPEASDISPITGPVDFYRAFLTESKKLWYLAGPAIFTSICQYSLGAITQVFAGHVSSLDLAAISIENSVIAGFSFGVMLGMGSALETLCGQAVGAGQIDMLGVYMQRSWVILVTTAFLLSLLYIFAAPLLKLIGQTEEMSEAAGVFAIYMIPQLFAYAMNFPIAKFLQSQSKIMVMALIAAVVLVLHTLFSWLFMLKLGWGMVGAAIVLDASWCVIVIAQLLYIFSGTCGRAWSGFSLKAFQNLWGFVKLSLASAVMLW
;
A
#
# COMPACT_ATOMS: atom_id res chain seq x y z
N MET A 1 65.97 23.66 -41.95
CA MET A 1 64.86 24.63 -42.08
C MET A 1 63.58 23.83 -42.06
N GLU A 2 62.69 24.17 -41.11
CA GLU A 2 61.23 23.96 -41.15
C GLU A 2 60.68 22.51 -41.24
N ASN A 3 59.64 22.09 -40.54
CA ASN A 3 58.79 22.73 -39.53
C ASN A 3 58.10 21.60 -38.75
N GLY A 4 58.01 21.74 -37.43
CA GLY A 4 57.13 20.93 -36.60
C GLY A 4 55.82 21.68 -36.38
N GLN A 5 54.68 21.05 -36.65
CA GLN A 5 53.36 21.30 -36.05
C GLN A 5 52.29 20.56 -36.86
N GLN A 6 51.64 19.55 -36.28
CA GLN A 6 50.18 19.34 -36.27
C GLN A 6 49.80 17.94 -35.73
N PRO A 7 49.65 17.79 -34.40
CA PRO A 7 48.80 16.75 -33.83
C PRO A 7 47.43 17.29 -33.40
N LEU A 8 47.31 18.60 -33.14
CA LEU A 8 46.18 19.23 -32.42
C LEU A 8 44.91 19.46 -33.24
N LEU A 9 44.94 19.36 -34.58
CA LEU A 9 43.75 19.54 -35.41
C LEU A 9 42.96 18.24 -35.64
N SER A 10 43.54 17.07 -35.31
CA SER A 10 42.85 15.78 -35.46
C SER A 10 41.92 15.48 -34.28
N SER A 11 42.35 15.76 -33.04
CA SER A 11 41.53 15.51 -31.84
C SER A 11 40.32 16.44 -31.74
N ALA A 12 40.47 17.72 -32.13
CA ALA A 12 39.35 18.67 -32.14
C ALA A 12 38.24 18.27 -33.12
N ARG A 13 38.61 17.62 -34.24
CA ARG A 13 37.68 17.15 -35.26
C ARG A 13 36.98 15.85 -34.87
N GLU A 14 37.63 15.02 -34.06
CA GLU A 14 37.04 13.81 -33.45
C GLU A 14 36.09 14.17 -32.30
N GLU A 15 36.40 15.21 -31.52
CA GLU A 15 35.52 15.74 -30.46
C GLU A 15 34.27 16.41 -31.04
N GLU A 16 34.39 17.18 -32.13
CA GLU A 16 33.23 17.76 -32.85
C GLU A 16 32.33 16.66 -33.44
N HIS A 17 32.89 15.59 -33.99
CA HIS A 17 32.10 14.47 -34.49
C HIS A 17 31.42 13.67 -33.38
N GLN A 18 32.06 13.51 -32.21
CA GLN A 18 31.42 12.89 -31.05
C GLN A 18 30.29 13.76 -30.48
N GLN A 19 30.46 15.08 -30.43
CA GLN A 19 29.40 16.00 -30.01
C GLN A 19 28.23 16.06 -31.00
N GLU A 20 28.48 16.02 -32.31
CA GLU A 20 27.42 15.92 -33.32
C GLU A 20 26.66 14.58 -33.22
N GLN A 21 27.36 13.49 -32.91
CA GLN A 21 26.73 12.16 -32.74
C GLN A 21 25.88 12.09 -31.47
N GLU A 22 26.31 12.70 -30.36
CA GLU A 22 25.50 12.82 -29.14
C GLU A 22 24.27 13.73 -29.35
N HIS A 23 24.42 14.81 -30.11
CA HIS A 23 23.32 15.73 -30.42
C HIS A 23 22.30 15.13 -31.42
N GLN A 24 22.74 14.20 -32.29
CA GLN A 24 21.83 13.41 -33.14
C GLN A 24 21.12 12.29 -32.37
N LEU A 25 21.76 11.67 -31.38
CA LEU A 25 21.14 10.61 -30.56
C LEU A 25 20.06 11.19 -29.63
N GLN A 26 20.23 12.43 -29.17
CA GLN A 26 19.25 13.15 -28.35
C GLN A 26 18.06 13.73 -29.12
N SER A 27 18.13 13.82 -30.46
CA SER A 27 17.08 14.44 -31.30
C SER A 27 16.16 13.43 -32.01
N LEU A 28 16.30 12.13 -31.75
CA LEU A 28 15.40 11.12 -32.28
C LEU A 28 14.02 11.18 -31.58
N PRO A 29 12.91 11.39 -32.32
CA PRO A 29 11.58 11.35 -31.73
C PRO A 29 11.28 9.91 -31.30
N VAL A 30 11.03 9.73 -30.01
CA VAL A 30 10.57 8.46 -29.44
C VAL A 30 9.24 8.10 -30.11
N ALA A 31 9.26 7.02 -30.90
CA ALA A 31 8.09 6.52 -31.60
C ALA A 31 6.95 6.25 -30.61
N GLY A 32 5.79 6.85 -30.90
CA GLY A 32 4.59 6.73 -30.09
C GLY A 32 4.08 5.29 -30.04
N HIS A 33 4.10 4.71 -28.85
CA HIS A 33 3.20 3.62 -28.51
C HIS A 33 2.00 4.20 -27.74
N THR A 34 0.89 4.29 -28.44
CA THR A 34 -0.44 4.51 -27.88
C THR A 34 -0.82 3.33 -26.98
N SER A 35 -0.52 3.45 -25.69
CA SER A 35 -1.17 2.68 -24.64
C SER A 35 -1.77 3.64 -23.63
N SER A 36 -3.09 3.80 -23.69
CA SER A 36 -3.89 4.59 -22.75
C SER A 36 -3.88 3.92 -21.38
N ALA A 37 -2.87 4.22 -20.56
CA ALA A 37 -2.87 3.90 -19.13
C ALA A 37 -2.27 5.05 -18.31
N LEU A 38 -3.17 5.81 -17.68
CA LEU A 38 -2.98 6.81 -16.61
C LEU A 38 -1.68 6.62 -15.78
N THR A 39 -0.56 7.12 -16.28
CA THR A 39 0.70 7.17 -15.55
C THR A 39 1.14 8.61 -15.52
N PHE A 40 1.11 9.23 -14.34
CA PHE A 40 1.70 10.53 -14.13
C PHE A 40 3.22 10.38 -14.27
N VAL A 41 3.81 11.05 -15.25
CA VAL A 41 5.26 11.20 -15.37
C VAL A 41 5.64 12.46 -14.60
N PRO A 42 6.46 12.37 -13.54
CA PRO A 42 6.96 13.57 -12.88
C PRO A 42 7.86 14.31 -13.88
N GLU A 43 7.40 15.44 -14.42
CA GLU A 43 8.31 16.38 -15.07
C GLU A 43 9.28 16.91 -14.01
N ALA A 44 10.57 16.68 -14.22
CA ALA A 44 11.67 17.07 -13.35
C ALA A 44 12.03 18.57 -13.42
N SER A 45 11.16 19.41 -13.98
CA SER A 45 11.39 20.85 -13.99
C SER A 45 11.04 21.41 -12.62
N ASP A 46 12.06 21.82 -11.85
CA ASP A 46 11.89 22.53 -10.59
C ASP A 46 10.98 23.75 -10.76
N ILE A 47 10.17 24.03 -9.72
CA ILE A 47 9.32 25.22 -9.69
C ILE A 47 10.22 26.46 -9.78
N SER A 48 9.91 27.36 -10.72
CA SER A 48 10.65 28.63 -10.84
C SER A 48 10.58 29.42 -9.53
N PRO A 49 11.63 30.21 -9.20
CA PRO A 49 11.66 31.00 -7.97
C PRO A 49 10.38 31.83 -7.79
N ILE A 50 9.77 31.76 -6.62
CA ILE A 50 8.53 32.48 -6.32
C ILE A 50 8.88 33.96 -6.10
N THR A 51 8.60 34.78 -7.11
CA THR A 51 8.92 36.22 -7.09
C THR A 51 7.79 37.11 -6.62
N GLY A 52 6.57 36.57 -6.46
CA GLY A 52 5.42 37.34 -5.99
C GLY A 52 4.18 36.47 -5.66
N PRO A 53 3.09 37.11 -5.21
CA PRO A 53 1.86 36.42 -4.79
C PRO A 53 1.16 35.68 -5.95
N VAL A 54 1.28 36.18 -7.18
CA VAL A 54 0.73 35.52 -8.38
C VAL A 54 1.50 34.24 -8.69
N ASP A 55 2.82 34.27 -8.62
CA ASP A 55 3.69 33.11 -8.85
C ASP A 55 3.47 32.05 -7.76
N PHE A 56 3.33 32.50 -6.50
CA PHE A 56 2.96 31.64 -5.38
C PHE A 56 1.62 30.92 -5.63
N TYR A 57 0.59 31.66 -6.03
CA TYR A 57 -0.73 31.07 -6.29
C TYR A 57 -0.68 30.04 -7.44
N ARG A 58 0.07 30.33 -8.51
CA ARG A 58 0.25 29.37 -9.62
C ARG A 58 0.98 28.10 -9.18
N ALA A 59 2.08 28.25 -8.43
CA ALA A 59 2.83 27.12 -7.88
C ALA A 59 1.96 26.30 -6.93
N PHE A 60 1.23 26.97 -6.03
CA PHE A 60 0.30 26.34 -5.10
C PHE A 60 -0.79 25.54 -5.80
N LEU A 61 -1.44 26.10 -6.84
CA LEU A 61 -2.45 25.37 -7.61
C LEU A 61 -1.87 24.16 -8.34
N THR A 62 -0.66 24.30 -8.88
CA THR A 62 0.04 23.22 -9.60
C THR A 62 0.35 22.06 -8.65
N GLU A 63 0.96 22.35 -7.51
CA GLU A 63 1.27 21.34 -6.49
C GLU A 63 0.02 20.76 -5.85
N SER A 64 -1.00 21.59 -5.57
CA SER A 64 -2.30 21.12 -5.07
C SER A 64 -2.95 20.12 -6.01
N LYS A 65 -2.86 20.34 -7.33
CA LYS A 65 -3.38 19.42 -8.34
C LYS A 65 -2.65 18.08 -8.32
N LYS A 66 -1.31 18.09 -8.20
CA LYS A 66 -0.50 16.85 -8.07
C LYS A 66 -0.83 16.10 -6.80
N LEU A 67 -0.96 16.81 -5.67
CA LEU A 67 -1.34 16.23 -4.39
C LEU A 67 -2.73 15.59 -4.46
N TRP A 68 -3.72 16.26 -5.03
CA TRP A 68 -5.08 15.70 -5.17
C TRP A 68 -5.15 14.50 -6.12
N TYR A 69 -4.32 14.47 -7.15
CA TYR A 69 -4.20 13.31 -8.04
C TYR A 69 -3.76 12.04 -7.27
N LEU A 70 -2.94 12.19 -6.23
CA LEU A 70 -2.50 11.08 -5.37
C LEU A 70 -3.46 10.84 -4.21
N ALA A 71 -3.81 11.91 -3.47
CA ALA A 71 -4.60 11.85 -2.26
C ALA A 71 -6.05 11.43 -2.50
N GLY A 72 -6.69 11.91 -3.59
CA GLY A 72 -8.09 11.58 -3.89
C GLY A 72 -8.33 10.06 -4.01
N PRO A 73 -7.61 9.36 -4.90
CA PRO A 73 -7.71 7.91 -5.01
C PRO A 73 -7.28 7.17 -3.74
N ALA A 74 -6.29 7.68 -2.99
CA ALA A 74 -5.86 7.08 -1.72
C ALA A 74 -6.97 7.16 -0.65
N ILE A 75 -7.58 8.34 -0.47
CA ILE A 75 -8.73 8.55 0.43
C ILE A 75 -9.88 7.63 0.03
N PHE A 76 -10.22 7.58 -1.25
CA PHE A 76 -11.29 6.72 -1.74
C PHE A 76 -11.01 5.24 -1.50
N THR A 77 -9.75 4.79 -1.69
CA THR A 77 -9.33 3.43 -1.35
C THR A 77 -9.55 3.13 0.13
N SER A 78 -9.14 4.05 1.01
CA SER A 78 -9.34 3.92 2.46
C SER A 78 -10.82 3.87 2.82
N ILE A 79 -11.66 4.74 2.25
CA ILE A 79 -13.11 4.72 2.47
C ILE A 79 -13.69 3.36 2.06
N CYS A 80 -13.32 2.83 0.89
CA CYS A 80 -13.81 1.53 0.44
C CYS A 80 -13.39 0.40 1.39
N GLN A 81 -12.13 0.39 1.83
CA GLN A 81 -11.60 -0.63 2.73
C GLN A 81 -12.22 -0.59 4.13
N TYR A 82 -12.37 0.59 4.73
CA TYR A 82 -13.08 0.76 6.00
C TYR A 82 -14.57 0.40 5.89
N SER A 83 -15.17 0.64 4.72
CA SER A 83 -16.57 0.30 4.47
C SER A 83 -16.82 -1.20 4.51
N LEU A 84 -15.83 -2.07 4.24
CA LEU A 84 -15.97 -3.52 4.38
C LEU A 84 -16.36 -3.91 5.81
N GLY A 85 -15.63 -3.39 6.80
CA GLY A 85 -15.95 -3.62 8.22
C GLY A 85 -17.29 -3.00 8.62
N ALA A 86 -17.56 -1.77 8.17
CA ALA A 86 -18.82 -1.08 8.47
C ALA A 86 -20.04 -1.84 7.91
N ILE A 87 -19.97 -2.32 6.68
CA ILE A 87 -21.04 -3.10 6.04
C ILE A 87 -21.25 -4.43 6.76
N THR A 88 -20.16 -5.13 7.10
CA THR A 88 -20.21 -6.37 7.88
C THR A 88 -20.95 -6.14 9.21
N GLN A 89 -20.64 -5.04 9.89
CA GLN A 89 -21.27 -4.66 11.15
C GLN A 89 -22.75 -4.29 10.97
N VAL A 90 -23.12 -3.57 9.92
CA VAL A 90 -24.52 -3.26 9.59
C VAL A 90 -25.32 -4.53 9.34
N PHE A 91 -24.79 -5.49 8.57
CA PHE A 91 -25.47 -6.76 8.34
C PHE A 91 -25.57 -7.60 9.62
N ALA A 92 -24.53 -7.61 10.46
CA ALA A 92 -24.58 -8.29 11.75
C ALA A 92 -25.72 -7.78 12.64
N GLY A 93 -25.98 -6.48 12.64
CA GLY A 93 -27.14 -5.88 13.34
C GLY A 93 -28.50 -6.36 12.87
N HIS A 94 -28.60 -6.83 11.63
CA HIS A 94 -29.83 -7.45 11.11
C HIS A 94 -29.92 -8.95 11.44
N VAL A 95 -28.81 -9.60 11.80
CA VAL A 95 -28.81 -10.99 12.27
C VAL A 95 -29.24 -11.04 13.73
N SER A 96 -28.53 -10.32 14.62
CA SER A 96 -28.90 -10.17 16.03
C SER A 96 -28.16 -9.01 16.70
N SER A 97 -28.68 -8.54 17.83
CA SER A 97 -28.00 -7.54 18.66
C SER A 97 -26.71 -8.09 19.30
N LEU A 98 -26.66 -9.39 19.59
CA LEU A 98 -25.48 -10.06 20.13
C LEU A 98 -24.36 -10.11 19.09
N ASP A 99 -24.66 -10.51 17.85
CA ASP A 99 -23.67 -10.60 16.77
C ASP A 99 -23.07 -9.23 16.44
N LEU A 100 -23.93 -8.20 16.39
CA LEU A 100 -23.49 -6.82 16.20
C LEU A 100 -22.50 -6.39 17.28
N ALA A 101 -22.82 -6.65 18.53
CA ALA A 101 -22.00 -6.23 19.65
C ALA A 101 -20.69 -7.03 19.72
N ALA A 102 -20.74 -8.34 19.44
CA ALA A 102 -19.56 -9.21 19.39
C ALA A 102 -18.59 -8.76 18.30
N ILE A 103 -19.08 -8.52 17.07
CA ILE A 103 -18.27 -8.01 15.96
C ILE A 103 -17.73 -6.62 16.27
N SER A 104 -18.53 -5.73 16.88
CA SER A 104 -18.08 -4.39 17.24
C SER A 104 -16.94 -4.42 18.27
N ILE A 105 -17.03 -5.29 19.27
CA ILE A 105 -16.00 -5.43 20.32
C ILE A 105 -14.73 -6.08 19.75
N GLU A 106 -14.88 -7.15 18.96
CA GLU A 106 -13.74 -7.78 18.28
C GLU A 106 -13.01 -6.77 17.39
N ASN A 107 -13.74 -6.03 16.55
CA ASN A 107 -13.15 -5.04 15.65
C ASN A 107 -12.48 -3.88 16.40
N SER A 108 -13.09 -3.39 17.49
CA SER A 108 -12.57 -2.22 18.20
C SER A 108 -11.39 -2.55 19.12
N VAL A 109 -11.41 -3.74 19.74
CA VAL A 109 -10.41 -4.12 20.75
C VAL A 109 -9.32 -5.01 20.14
N ILE A 110 -9.70 -6.14 19.55
CA ILE A 110 -8.75 -7.17 19.10
C ILE A 110 -8.17 -6.79 17.74
N ALA A 111 -9.03 -6.60 16.74
CA ALA A 111 -8.59 -6.21 15.41
C ALA A 111 -8.07 -4.78 15.39
N GLY A 112 -8.69 -3.86 16.13
CA GLY A 112 -8.28 -2.46 16.21
C GLY A 112 -6.85 -2.30 16.75
N PHE A 113 -6.51 -3.01 17.83
CA PHE A 113 -5.14 -3.04 18.34
C PHE A 113 -4.15 -3.58 17.30
N SER A 114 -4.49 -4.73 16.69
CA SER A 114 -3.63 -5.40 15.71
C SER A 114 -3.43 -4.54 14.45
N PHE A 115 -4.50 -3.92 13.96
CA PHE A 115 -4.48 -2.99 12.83
C PHE A 115 -3.61 -1.78 13.13
N GLY A 116 -3.72 -1.18 14.32
CA GLY A 116 -2.89 -0.04 14.74
C GLY A 116 -1.41 -0.38 14.71
N VAL A 117 -1.02 -1.53 15.30
CA VAL A 117 0.37 -2.02 15.25
C VAL A 117 0.85 -2.23 13.82
N MET A 118 0.04 -2.87 12.97
CA MET A 118 0.40 -3.15 11.57
C MET A 118 0.51 -1.89 10.71
N LEU A 119 -0.45 -0.97 10.82
CA LEU A 119 -0.44 0.32 10.14
C LEU A 119 0.80 1.12 10.55
N GLY A 120 1.05 1.14 11.86
CA GLY A 120 2.20 1.75 12.50
C GLY A 120 3.53 1.27 11.91
N MET A 121 3.76 -0.03 11.97
CA MET A 121 4.96 -0.67 11.41
C MET A 121 5.07 -0.51 9.88
N GLY A 122 3.93 -0.53 9.17
CA GLY A 122 3.87 -0.32 7.73
C GLY A 122 4.24 1.09 7.28
N SER A 123 4.04 2.11 8.12
CA SER A 123 4.40 3.50 7.79
C SER A 123 5.91 3.72 7.65
N ALA A 124 6.76 2.92 8.31
CA ALA A 124 8.21 2.96 8.10
C ALA A 124 8.59 2.72 6.63
N LEU A 125 7.84 1.87 5.94
CA LEU A 125 8.03 1.60 4.52
C LEU A 125 7.72 2.81 3.63
N GLU A 126 6.75 3.65 4.02
CA GLU A 126 6.41 4.87 3.28
C GLU A 126 7.60 5.81 3.21
N THR A 127 8.26 6.07 4.34
CA THR A 127 9.47 6.89 4.42
C THR A 127 10.59 6.29 3.58
N LEU A 128 10.86 4.99 3.70
CA LEU A 128 11.94 4.33 2.97
C LEU A 128 11.71 4.30 1.45
N CYS A 129 10.47 4.03 1.02
CA CYS A 129 10.10 4.09 -0.39
C CYS A 129 10.19 5.53 -0.92
N GLY A 130 9.71 6.53 -0.18
CA GLY A 130 9.83 7.94 -0.56
C GLY A 130 11.28 8.39 -0.72
N GLN A 131 12.15 8.00 0.21
CA GLN A 131 13.60 8.26 0.12
C GLN A 131 14.24 7.55 -1.07
N ALA A 132 13.91 6.27 -1.32
CA ALA A 132 14.44 5.53 -2.45
C ALA A 132 13.99 6.12 -3.79
N VAL A 133 12.73 6.55 -3.91
CA VAL A 133 12.23 7.26 -5.09
C VAL A 133 12.98 8.58 -5.29
N GLY A 134 13.12 9.39 -4.24
CA GLY A 134 13.87 10.65 -4.30
C GLY A 134 15.36 10.49 -4.66
N ALA A 135 15.96 9.36 -4.27
CA ALA A 135 17.34 9.00 -4.62
C ALA A 135 17.47 8.25 -5.96
N GLY A 136 16.39 8.06 -6.72
CA GLY A 136 16.39 7.32 -7.99
C GLY A 136 16.60 5.80 -7.86
N GLN A 137 16.56 5.24 -6.66
CA GLN A 137 16.78 3.82 -6.37
C GLN A 137 15.49 3.00 -6.48
N ILE A 138 14.83 3.07 -7.64
CA ILE A 138 13.51 2.45 -7.85
C ILE A 138 13.54 0.92 -7.63
N ASP A 139 14.65 0.24 -7.96
CA ASP A 139 14.77 -1.22 -7.80
C ASP A 139 14.68 -1.68 -6.32
N MET A 140 14.90 -0.77 -5.36
CA MET A 140 14.84 -1.09 -3.93
C MET A 140 13.42 -1.13 -3.36
N LEU A 141 12.43 -0.57 -4.05
CA LEU A 141 11.04 -0.54 -3.58
C LEU A 141 10.50 -1.96 -3.36
N GLY A 142 10.72 -2.87 -4.31
CA GLY A 142 10.30 -4.27 -4.20
C GLY A 142 11.02 -5.01 -3.07
N VAL A 143 12.30 -4.69 -2.84
CA VAL A 143 13.09 -5.27 -1.73
C VAL A 143 12.55 -4.80 -0.38
N TYR A 144 12.23 -3.52 -0.24
CA TYR A 144 11.65 -2.99 1.00
C TYR A 144 10.25 -3.53 1.27
N MET A 145 9.42 -3.68 0.23
CA MET A 145 8.11 -4.35 0.36
C MET A 145 8.26 -5.78 0.89
N GLN A 146 9.15 -6.59 0.29
CA GLN A 146 9.41 -7.96 0.72
C GLN A 146 9.96 -8.02 2.17
N ARG A 147 10.87 -7.12 2.52
CA ARG A 147 11.39 -7.00 3.88
C ARG A 147 10.28 -6.68 4.88
N SER A 148 9.39 -5.76 4.52
CA SER A 148 8.25 -5.40 5.35
C SER A 148 7.26 -6.55 5.49
N TRP A 149 7.02 -7.36 4.44
CA TRP A 149 6.23 -8.59 4.56
C TRP A 149 6.84 -9.55 5.58
N VAL A 150 8.15 -9.82 5.53
CA VAL A 150 8.81 -10.72 6.50
C VAL A 150 8.53 -10.26 7.93
N ILE A 151 8.66 -8.96 8.18
CA ILE A 151 8.46 -8.37 9.51
C ILE A 151 6.98 -8.40 9.91
N LEU A 152 6.07 -7.93 9.06
CA LEU A 152 4.65 -7.84 9.39
C LEU A 152 3.98 -9.20 9.50
N VAL A 153 4.37 -10.18 8.68
CA VAL A 153 3.89 -11.57 8.80
C VAL A 153 4.39 -12.18 10.11
N THR A 154 5.64 -11.94 10.49
CA THR A 154 6.16 -12.36 11.80
C THR A 154 5.38 -11.71 12.95
N THR A 155 5.12 -10.41 12.85
CA THR A 155 4.28 -9.69 13.83
C THR A 155 2.86 -10.25 13.86
N ALA A 156 2.27 -10.61 12.71
CA ALA A 156 0.94 -11.22 12.63
C ALA A 156 0.88 -12.55 13.40
N PHE A 157 1.91 -13.39 13.32
CA PHE A 157 1.99 -14.62 14.13
C PHE A 157 2.04 -14.34 15.65
N LEU A 158 2.67 -13.26 16.07
CA LEU A 158 2.67 -12.88 17.49
C LEU A 158 1.29 -12.33 17.90
N LEU A 159 0.70 -11.49 17.06
CA LEU A 159 -0.62 -10.91 17.30
C LEU A 159 -1.75 -11.94 17.21
N SER A 160 -1.60 -13.06 16.49
CA SER A 160 -2.64 -14.10 16.44
C SER A 160 -2.92 -14.71 17.81
N LEU A 161 -1.97 -14.65 18.75
CA LEU A 161 -2.22 -15.03 20.14
C LEU A 161 -3.32 -14.16 20.78
N LEU A 162 -3.39 -12.88 20.44
CA LEU A 162 -4.44 -11.97 20.91
C LEU A 162 -5.83 -12.45 20.45
N TYR A 163 -5.92 -12.93 19.21
CA TYR A 163 -7.16 -13.46 18.64
C TYR A 163 -7.53 -14.82 19.28
N ILE A 164 -6.56 -15.71 19.43
CA ILE A 164 -6.78 -17.03 20.05
C ILE A 164 -7.26 -16.90 21.50
N PHE A 165 -6.73 -15.92 22.24
CA PHE A 165 -7.11 -15.65 23.62
C PHE A 165 -8.12 -14.50 23.76
N ALA A 166 -8.84 -14.13 22.70
CA ALA A 166 -9.75 -12.99 22.73
C ALA A 166 -10.85 -13.15 23.80
N ALA A 167 -11.53 -14.30 23.88
CA ALA A 167 -12.58 -14.52 24.89
C ALA A 167 -12.11 -14.29 26.34
N PRO A 168 -11.06 -14.96 26.86
CA PRO A 168 -10.60 -14.73 28.22
C PRO A 168 -10.08 -13.31 28.46
N LEU A 169 -9.46 -12.67 27.45
CA LEU A 169 -9.03 -11.28 27.55
C LEU A 169 -10.22 -10.31 27.66
N LEU A 170 -11.28 -10.55 26.88
CA LEU A 170 -12.50 -9.74 26.94
C LEU A 170 -13.22 -9.86 28.29
N LYS A 171 -13.27 -11.07 28.86
CA LYS A 171 -13.76 -11.29 30.23
C LYS A 171 -12.93 -10.53 31.26
N LEU A 172 -11.60 -10.54 31.10
CA LEU A 172 -10.69 -9.85 32.01
C LEU A 172 -10.92 -8.33 32.03
N ILE A 173 -11.24 -7.73 30.88
CA ILE A 173 -11.56 -6.30 30.80
C ILE A 173 -13.03 -5.97 31.12
N GLY A 174 -13.80 -6.95 31.60
CA GLY A 174 -15.14 -6.75 32.15
C GLY A 174 -16.30 -6.94 31.15
N GLN A 175 -16.08 -7.54 29.98
CA GLN A 175 -17.17 -7.93 29.10
C GLN A 175 -17.97 -9.11 29.68
N THR A 176 -19.25 -9.21 29.30
CA THR A 176 -20.09 -10.33 29.74
C THR A 176 -19.59 -11.65 29.15
N GLU A 177 -19.92 -12.77 29.81
CA GLU A 177 -19.55 -14.11 29.36
C GLU A 177 -20.01 -14.36 27.92
N GLU A 178 -21.30 -14.13 27.65
CA GLU A 178 -21.93 -14.35 26.35
C GLU A 178 -21.27 -13.52 25.23
N MET A 179 -20.98 -12.25 25.51
CA MET A 179 -20.32 -11.36 24.55
C MET A 179 -18.88 -11.79 24.26
N SER A 180 -18.16 -12.16 25.32
CA SER A 180 -16.76 -12.55 25.23
C SER A 180 -16.58 -13.84 24.44
N GLU A 181 -17.47 -14.82 24.65
CA GLU A 181 -17.46 -16.07 23.88
C GLU A 181 -17.78 -15.82 22.40
N ALA A 182 -18.83 -15.04 22.11
CA ALA A 182 -19.20 -14.72 20.73
C ALA A 182 -18.09 -13.96 19.99
N ALA A 183 -17.53 -12.92 20.62
CA ALA A 183 -16.41 -12.15 20.06
C ALA A 183 -15.13 -12.98 19.94
N GLY A 184 -14.88 -13.90 20.88
CA GLY A 184 -13.73 -14.79 20.83
C GLY A 184 -13.80 -15.79 19.68
N VAL A 185 -14.97 -16.37 19.42
CA VAL A 185 -15.19 -17.23 18.24
C VAL A 185 -14.98 -16.42 16.96
N PHE A 186 -15.56 -15.21 16.88
CA PHE A 186 -15.36 -14.35 15.71
C PHE A 186 -13.89 -13.98 15.51
N ALA A 187 -13.16 -13.65 16.57
CA ALA A 187 -11.74 -13.33 16.51
C ALA A 187 -10.93 -14.50 15.91
N ILE A 188 -11.21 -15.74 16.30
CA ILE A 188 -10.55 -16.91 15.70
C ILE A 188 -10.83 -16.97 14.19
N TYR A 189 -12.07 -16.70 13.76
CA TYR A 189 -12.40 -16.64 12.34
C TYR A 189 -11.68 -15.51 11.61
N MET A 190 -11.40 -14.37 12.26
CA MET A 190 -10.72 -13.21 11.65
C MET A 190 -9.19 -13.29 11.60
N ILE A 191 -8.58 -14.42 12.01
CA ILE A 191 -7.13 -14.62 11.89
C ILE A 191 -6.63 -14.49 10.43
N PRO A 192 -7.31 -15.01 9.39
CA PRO A 192 -6.87 -14.82 8.01
C PRO A 192 -6.81 -13.34 7.59
N GLN A 193 -7.78 -12.52 7.99
CA GLN A 193 -7.76 -11.06 7.77
C GLN A 193 -6.49 -10.42 8.36
N LEU A 194 -6.03 -10.84 9.53
CA LEU A 194 -4.79 -10.33 10.14
C LEU A 194 -3.58 -10.52 9.20
N PHE A 195 -3.44 -11.69 8.59
CA PHE A 195 -2.37 -11.95 7.62
C PHE A 195 -2.59 -11.19 6.31
N ALA A 196 -3.84 -11.00 5.89
CA ALA A 196 -4.14 -10.17 4.72
C ALA A 196 -3.72 -8.71 4.95
N TYR A 197 -3.92 -8.15 6.16
CA TYR A 197 -3.40 -6.83 6.53
C TYR A 197 -1.87 -6.77 6.46
N ALA A 198 -1.18 -7.77 7.02
CA ALA A 198 0.28 -7.86 6.98
C ALA A 198 0.85 -7.83 5.56
N MET A 199 0.11 -8.38 4.59
CA MET A 199 0.46 -8.34 3.16
C MET A 199 0.05 -7.03 2.48
N ASN A 200 -1.16 -6.53 2.75
CA ASN A 200 -1.74 -5.37 2.09
C ASN A 200 -1.02 -4.06 2.45
N PHE A 201 -0.60 -3.87 3.71
CA PHE A 201 0.08 -2.63 4.10
C PHE A 201 1.36 -2.36 3.28
N PRO A 202 2.28 -3.32 3.12
CA PRO A 202 3.46 -3.09 2.29
C PRO A 202 3.14 -2.91 0.81
N ILE A 203 2.18 -3.67 0.29
CA ILE A 203 1.72 -3.57 -1.10
C ILE A 203 1.18 -2.17 -1.38
N ALA A 204 0.36 -1.63 -0.46
CA ALA A 204 -0.20 -0.30 -0.56
C ALA A 204 0.89 0.76 -0.67
N LYS A 205 1.92 0.72 0.20
CA LYS A 205 3.04 1.68 0.15
C LYS A 205 3.92 1.50 -1.07
N PHE A 206 4.13 0.26 -1.52
CA PHE A 206 4.82 -0.02 -2.77
C PHE A 206 4.11 0.62 -3.98
N LEU A 207 2.79 0.42 -4.11
CA LEU A 207 2.02 1.00 -5.22
C LEU A 207 1.86 2.52 -5.10
N GLN A 208 1.67 3.04 -3.88
CA GLN A 208 1.55 4.48 -3.62
C GLN A 208 2.82 5.25 -3.97
N SER A 209 3.99 4.72 -3.60
CA SER A 209 5.29 5.35 -3.92
C SER A 209 5.58 5.45 -5.43
N GLN A 210 4.90 4.66 -6.25
CA GLN A 210 4.97 4.71 -7.71
C GLN A 210 3.80 5.48 -8.35
N SER A 211 2.98 6.16 -7.54
CA SER A 211 1.76 6.84 -7.98
C SER A 211 0.74 5.92 -8.70
N LYS A 212 0.78 4.60 -8.44
CA LYS A 212 -0.15 3.60 -9.02
C LYS A 212 -1.43 3.42 -8.18
N ILE A 213 -1.88 4.49 -7.54
CA ILE A 213 -2.96 4.49 -6.54
C ILE A 213 -4.34 4.24 -7.17
N MET A 214 -4.54 4.62 -8.44
CA MET A 214 -5.81 4.40 -9.13
C MET A 214 -6.19 2.91 -9.24
N VAL A 215 -5.19 2.03 -9.38
CA VAL A 215 -5.43 0.58 -9.43
C VAL A 215 -5.94 0.06 -8.09
N MET A 216 -5.39 0.57 -6.98
CA MET A 216 -5.86 0.23 -5.64
C MET A 216 -7.31 0.69 -5.43
N ALA A 217 -7.64 1.90 -5.89
CA ALA A 217 -8.99 2.44 -5.81
C ALA A 217 -10.01 1.60 -6.59
N LEU A 218 -9.68 1.19 -7.82
CA LEU A 218 -10.55 0.33 -8.63
C LEU A 218 -10.75 -1.05 -8.00
N ILE A 219 -9.67 -1.68 -7.52
CA ILE A 219 -9.76 -2.98 -6.81
C ILE A 219 -10.65 -2.85 -5.58
N ALA A 220 -10.42 -1.82 -4.75
CA ALA A 220 -11.20 -1.62 -3.53
C ALA A 220 -12.69 -1.36 -3.83
N ALA A 221 -13.02 -0.60 -4.87
CA ALA A 221 -14.40 -0.36 -5.28
C ALA A 221 -15.11 -1.65 -5.73
N VAL A 222 -14.45 -2.45 -6.59
CA VAL A 222 -15.02 -3.72 -7.07
C VAL A 222 -15.24 -4.67 -5.90
N VAL A 223 -14.24 -4.79 -5.02
CA VAL A 223 -14.35 -5.64 -3.83
C VAL A 223 -15.45 -5.16 -2.90
N LEU A 224 -15.63 -3.85 -2.69
CA LEU A 224 -16.72 -3.32 -1.86
C LEU A 224 -18.11 -3.70 -2.39
N VAL A 225 -18.32 -3.62 -3.70
CA VAL A 225 -19.59 -4.01 -4.33
C VAL A 225 -19.85 -5.50 -4.13
N LEU A 226 -18.85 -6.34 -4.42
CA LEU A 226 -18.95 -7.79 -4.23
C LEU A 226 -19.16 -8.15 -2.76
N HIS A 227 -18.41 -7.51 -1.86
CA HIS A 227 -18.55 -7.69 -0.42
C HIS A 227 -19.97 -7.39 0.04
N THR A 228 -20.55 -6.26 -0.39
CA THR A 228 -21.93 -5.90 -0.02
C THR A 228 -22.93 -6.95 -0.47
N LEU A 229 -22.81 -7.41 -1.73
CA LEU A 229 -23.69 -8.42 -2.31
C LEU A 229 -23.56 -9.76 -1.57
N PHE A 230 -22.34 -10.22 -1.32
CA PHE A 230 -22.10 -11.51 -0.67
C PHE A 230 -22.40 -11.46 0.83
N SER A 231 -22.17 -10.35 1.52
CA SER A 231 -22.55 -10.19 2.93
C SER A 231 -24.08 -10.30 3.08
N TRP A 232 -24.86 -9.62 2.22
CA TRP A 232 -26.31 -9.80 2.20
C TRP A 232 -26.71 -11.26 1.93
N LEU A 233 -26.11 -11.90 0.91
CA LEU A 233 -26.45 -13.26 0.51
C LEU A 233 -26.13 -14.29 1.61
N PHE A 234 -24.89 -14.29 2.11
CA PHE A 234 -24.41 -15.30 3.04
C PHE A 234 -24.93 -15.08 4.45
N MET A 235 -24.91 -13.84 4.95
CA MET A 235 -25.35 -13.56 6.32
C MET A 235 -26.86 -13.66 6.45
N LEU A 236 -27.61 -13.00 5.56
CA LEU A 236 -29.06 -12.85 5.70
C LEU A 236 -29.84 -13.88 4.88
N LYS A 237 -29.56 -14.00 3.58
CA LYS A 237 -30.41 -14.80 2.69
C LYS A 237 -30.21 -16.31 2.89
N LEU A 238 -28.98 -16.75 3.10
CA LEU A 238 -28.62 -18.13 3.40
C LEU A 238 -28.63 -18.43 4.91
N GLY A 239 -28.70 -17.39 5.75
CA GLY A 239 -28.80 -17.53 7.20
C GLY A 239 -27.52 -18.02 7.88
N TRP A 240 -26.33 -17.79 7.29
CA TRP A 240 -25.06 -18.22 7.89
C TRP A 240 -24.58 -17.27 9.01
N GLY A 241 -25.27 -16.13 9.19
CA GLY A 241 -25.01 -15.19 10.29
C GLY A 241 -23.55 -14.78 10.39
N MET A 242 -22.98 -14.89 11.58
CA MET A 242 -21.59 -14.51 11.89
C MET A 242 -20.54 -15.32 11.10
N VAL A 243 -20.80 -16.59 10.80
CA VAL A 243 -19.88 -17.39 9.97
C VAL A 243 -19.84 -16.84 8.55
N GLY A 244 -21.01 -16.47 8.00
CA GLY A 244 -21.11 -15.79 6.71
C GLY A 244 -20.35 -14.47 6.70
N ALA A 245 -20.41 -13.71 7.79
CA ALA A 245 -19.69 -12.44 7.95
C ALA A 245 -18.17 -12.64 7.83
N ALA A 246 -17.61 -13.57 8.59
CA ALA A 246 -16.18 -13.85 8.58
C ALA A 246 -15.70 -14.32 7.20
N ILE A 247 -16.41 -15.28 6.59
CA ILE A 247 -16.05 -15.81 5.26
C ILE A 247 -15.98 -14.69 4.23
N VAL A 248 -17.01 -13.84 4.16
CA VAL A 248 -17.08 -12.79 3.13
C VAL A 248 -16.04 -11.70 3.39
N LEU A 249 -15.81 -11.33 4.66
CA LEU A 249 -14.84 -10.31 5.01
C LEU A 249 -13.40 -10.77 4.76
N ASP A 250 -13.03 -11.97 5.20
CA ASP A 250 -11.72 -12.57 4.91
C ASP A 250 -11.50 -12.72 3.40
N ALA A 251 -12.49 -13.24 2.67
CA ALA A 251 -12.40 -13.38 1.22
C ALA A 251 -12.19 -12.03 0.53
N SER A 252 -12.84 -10.97 1.01
CA SER A 252 -12.68 -9.62 0.46
C SER A 252 -11.24 -9.13 0.61
N TRP A 253 -10.64 -9.29 1.79
CA TRP A 253 -9.24 -8.92 2.03
C TRP A 253 -8.26 -9.78 1.24
N CYS A 254 -8.50 -11.09 1.15
CA CYS A 254 -7.71 -11.98 0.30
C CYS A 254 -7.77 -11.56 -1.18
N VAL A 255 -8.95 -11.24 -1.69
CA VAL A 255 -9.13 -10.79 -3.09
C VAL A 255 -8.39 -9.46 -3.33
N ILE A 256 -8.43 -8.51 -2.39
CA ILE A 256 -7.64 -7.27 -2.49
C ILE A 256 -6.15 -7.58 -2.64
N VAL A 257 -5.60 -8.39 -1.73
CA VAL A 257 -4.18 -8.75 -1.74
C VAL A 257 -3.80 -9.47 -3.04
N ILE A 258 -4.58 -10.49 -3.44
CA ILE A 258 -4.32 -11.26 -4.65
C ILE A 258 -4.39 -10.37 -5.89
N ALA A 259 -5.42 -9.53 -6.03
CA ALA A 259 -5.56 -8.65 -7.18
C ALA A 259 -4.40 -7.65 -7.30
N GLN A 260 -3.95 -7.09 -6.17
CA GLN A 260 -2.80 -6.19 -6.16
C GLN A 260 -1.48 -6.94 -6.48
N LEU A 261 -1.28 -8.16 -5.95
CA LEU A 261 -0.11 -8.98 -6.29
C LEU A 261 -0.09 -9.36 -7.76
N LEU A 262 -1.22 -9.75 -8.34
CA LEU A 262 -1.35 -10.01 -9.78
C LEU A 262 -0.96 -8.78 -10.60
N TYR A 263 -1.41 -7.59 -10.19
CA TYR A 263 -1.00 -6.35 -10.84
C TYR A 263 0.51 -6.10 -10.73
N ILE A 264 1.12 -6.31 -9.56
CA ILE A 264 2.57 -6.16 -9.36
C ILE A 264 3.35 -7.16 -10.23
N PHE A 265 2.92 -8.42 -10.26
CA PHE A 265 3.60 -9.50 -10.97
C PHE A 265 3.36 -9.48 -12.49
N SER A 266 2.37 -8.72 -12.98
CA SER A 266 2.11 -8.54 -14.42
C SER A 266 3.24 -7.84 -15.19
N GLY A 267 4.25 -7.29 -14.50
CA GLY A 267 5.33 -6.50 -15.09
C GLY A 267 5.03 -5.00 -15.19
N THR A 268 3.81 -4.57 -14.85
CA THR A 268 3.39 -3.15 -14.93
C THR A 268 4.18 -2.22 -14.00
N CYS A 269 4.82 -2.76 -12.96
CA CYS A 269 5.70 -2.01 -12.04
C CYS A 269 7.14 -1.86 -12.55
N GLY A 270 7.50 -2.48 -13.69
CA GLY A 270 8.84 -2.38 -14.28
C GLY A 270 9.96 -2.64 -13.27
N ARG A 271 10.93 -1.73 -13.23
CA ARG A 271 12.11 -1.81 -12.35
C ARG A 271 11.78 -1.87 -10.85
N ALA A 272 10.65 -1.32 -10.42
CA ALA A 272 10.29 -1.34 -8.99
C ALA A 272 10.06 -2.76 -8.47
N TRP A 273 9.65 -3.69 -9.34
CA TRP A 273 9.52 -5.11 -9.02
C TRP A 273 10.43 -5.96 -9.90
N SER A 274 11.60 -6.32 -9.38
CA SER A 274 12.57 -7.21 -10.04
C SER A 274 12.44 -8.68 -9.61
N GLY A 275 11.33 -9.05 -8.95
CA GLY A 275 11.10 -10.39 -8.39
C GLY A 275 11.56 -10.55 -6.94
N PHE A 276 11.48 -11.78 -6.44
CA PHE A 276 11.90 -12.11 -5.07
C PHE A 276 13.41 -11.96 -4.88
N SER A 277 13.84 -11.41 -3.75
CA SER A 277 15.23 -11.09 -3.48
C SER A 277 15.65 -11.47 -2.06
N LEU A 278 16.78 -12.16 -1.92
CA LEU A 278 17.38 -12.44 -0.61
C LEU A 278 17.79 -11.18 0.16
N LYS A 279 17.90 -10.02 -0.51
CA LYS A 279 18.12 -8.72 0.14
C LYS A 279 16.98 -8.35 1.11
N ALA A 280 15.81 -8.95 0.97
CA ALA A 280 14.70 -8.79 1.91
C ALA A 280 15.10 -9.20 3.35
N PHE A 281 15.99 -10.19 3.51
CA PHE A 281 16.42 -10.70 4.81
C PHE A 281 17.65 -9.97 5.40
N GLN A 282 18.20 -9.00 4.67
CA GLN A 282 19.34 -8.21 5.15
C GLN A 282 18.87 -7.03 6.02
N ASN A 283 19.64 -6.73 7.08
CA ASN A 283 19.40 -5.60 7.97
C ASN A 283 17.98 -5.55 8.60
N LEU A 284 17.38 -6.73 8.84
CA LEU A 284 16.04 -6.84 9.44
C LEU A 284 15.92 -6.11 10.77
N TRP A 285 16.92 -6.23 11.65
CA TRP A 285 16.89 -5.60 12.97
C TRP A 285 16.77 -4.07 12.91
N GLY A 286 17.48 -3.42 11.98
CA GLY A 286 17.36 -1.98 11.78
C GLY A 286 15.96 -1.58 11.31
N PHE A 287 15.39 -2.37 10.40
CA PHE A 287 14.03 -2.15 9.90
C PHE A 287 12.97 -2.41 10.99
N VAL A 288 13.16 -3.43 11.84
CA VAL A 288 12.28 -3.71 12.99
C VAL A 288 12.30 -2.54 13.96
N LYS A 289 13.46 -2.00 14.32
CA LYS A 289 13.55 -0.81 15.20
C LYS A 289 12.80 0.39 14.62
N LEU A 290 12.98 0.66 13.33
CA LEU A 290 12.27 1.74 12.64
C LEU A 290 10.76 1.49 12.66
N SER A 291 10.34 0.27 12.34
CA SER A 291 8.92 -0.13 12.31
C SER A 291 8.27 -0.02 13.69
N LEU A 292 8.96 -0.44 14.75
CA LEU A 292 8.46 -0.31 16.13
C LEU A 292 8.35 1.16 16.55
N ALA A 293 9.35 1.99 16.23
CA ALA A 293 9.29 3.42 16.52
C ALA A 293 8.11 4.09 15.79
N SER A 294 7.90 3.75 14.51
CA SER A 294 6.76 4.21 13.73
C SER A 294 5.42 3.73 14.30
N ALA A 295 5.36 2.50 14.83
CA ALA A 295 4.16 1.98 15.47
C ALA A 295 3.78 2.73 16.74
N VAL A 296 4.77 3.05 17.58
CA VAL A 296 4.54 3.86 18.78
C VAL A 296 4.14 5.29 18.44
N MET A 297 4.63 5.87 17.34
CA MET A 297 4.31 7.24 16.93
C MET A 297 2.87 7.41 16.41
N LEU A 298 2.32 6.38 15.77
CA LEU A 298 0.98 6.41 15.18
C LEU A 298 -0.13 5.88 16.10
N TRP A 299 0.23 5.49 17.33
CA TRP A 299 -0.68 4.92 18.32
C TRP A 299 -0.86 5.86 19.53
#